data_AF-A0A0T5YWL6-F1
#
_entry.id   AF-A0A0T5YWL6-F1
#
_cell.length_a   1.000
_cell.length_b   1.000
_cell.length_c   1.000
_cell.angle_alpha   90.00
_cell.angle_beta   90.00
_cell.angle_gamma   90.00
#
_symmetry.space_group_name_H-M   'P 1'
#
loop_
_entity.id
_entity.type
_entity.pdbx_description
1 polymer ?
#
loop_
_entity_poly.entity_id
_entity_poly.type
_entity_poly.pdbx_seq_one_letter_code
_entity_poly.pdbx_strand_id
1 'polypeptide(L)'
;MKNSVFILILMLLVTSASVHASDEIRASDYGHVTSVIVMGQLWQNPNRGGFFFYTDNQPAEISYFIVRGNTETYINRLLATLLSAKSMNQKVAINYRPTSIPDPNTGLFEGEVVSVSIK
;
A
#
# COMPACT_ATOMS: atom_id res chain seq x y z
N MET A 1 13.00 52.31 14.16
CA MET A 1 12.98 50.94 14.74
C MET A 1 11.60 50.30 14.51
N LYS A 2 11.29 49.96 13.26
CA LYS A 2 10.12 49.21 12.83
C LYS A 2 10.61 48.56 11.54
N ASN A 3 10.93 47.27 11.56
CA ASN A 3 11.20 46.41 10.39
C ASN A 3 11.60 44.99 10.83
N SER A 4 11.99 44.78 12.09
CA SER A 4 12.45 43.47 12.56
C SER A 4 11.32 42.50 12.96
N VAL A 5 10.10 42.98 13.18
CA VAL A 5 8.97 42.14 13.61
C VAL A 5 8.30 41.42 12.43
N PHE A 6 8.33 42.02 11.23
CA PHE A 6 7.73 41.43 10.03
C PHE A 6 8.50 40.24 9.46
N ILE A 7 9.80 40.15 9.74
CA ILE A 7 10.65 39.04 9.27
C ILE A 7 10.45 37.79 10.14
N LEU A 8 10.10 37.95 11.42
CA LEU A 8 9.92 36.82 12.34
C LEU A 8 8.66 36.00 12.01
N ILE A 9 7.61 36.64 11.50
CA ILE A 9 6.36 35.98 11.11
C ILE A 9 6.55 35.16 9.82
N LEU A 10 7.44 35.59 8.92
CA LEU A 10 7.72 34.87 7.67
C LEU A 10 8.58 33.61 7.88
N MET A 11 9.43 33.58 8.93
CA MET A 11 10.19 32.38 9.28
C MET A 11 9.38 31.32 10.04
N LEU A 12 8.26 31.68 10.67
CA LEU A 12 7.42 30.72 11.38
C LEU A 12 6.49 29.91 10.47
N LEU A 13 6.35 30.29 9.19
CA LEU A 13 5.37 29.70 8.27
C LEU A 13 5.93 28.55 7.41
N VAL A 14 7.23 28.25 7.50
CA VAL A 14 7.90 27.24 6.65
C VAL A 14 8.06 25.88 7.36
N THR A 15 7.69 25.75 8.63
CA THR A 15 7.91 24.52 9.41
C THR A 15 6.69 23.63 9.58
N SER A 16 5.52 23.98 9.04
CA SER A 16 4.27 23.22 9.24
C SER A 16 3.95 22.21 8.13
N ALA A 17 4.80 22.01 7.13
CA ALA A 17 4.63 20.93 6.16
C ALA A 17 5.22 19.61 6.70
N SER A 18 4.82 19.22 7.91
CA SER A 18 4.86 17.81 8.29
C SER A 18 3.83 17.10 7.42
N VAL A 19 4.26 16.62 6.26
CA VAL A 19 3.50 15.69 5.43
C VAL A 19 3.33 14.43 6.26
N HIS A 20 2.30 14.40 7.09
CA HIS A 20 1.82 13.18 7.70
C HIS A 20 1.35 12.31 6.53
N ALA A 21 2.07 11.22 6.26
CA ALA A 21 1.49 10.12 5.52
C ALA A 21 0.20 9.75 6.27
N SER A 22 -0.94 10.12 5.71
CA SER A 22 -2.22 9.89 6.36
C SER A 22 -2.37 8.38 6.53
N ASP A 23 -2.57 7.92 7.75
CA ASP A 23 -2.96 6.55 8.10
C ASP A 23 -4.37 6.18 7.57
N GLU A 24 -4.80 6.76 6.45
CA GLU A 24 -6.08 6.51 5.83
C GLU A 24 -6.11 5.06 5.31
N ILE A 25 -7.09 4.29 5.79
CA ILE A 25 -7.40 2.96 5.26
C ILE A 25 -8.57 3.13 4.31
N ARG A 26 -8.37 2.74 3.05
CA ARG A 26 -9.40 2.70 2.01
C ARG A 26 -9.82 1.28 1.73
N ALA A 27 -10.99 1.13 1.10
CA ALA A 27 -11.53 -0.15 0.68
C ALA A 27 -11.69 -0.17 -0.84
N SER A 28 -11.27 -1.25 -1.48
CA SER A 28 -11.60 -1.50 -2.89
C SER A 28 -13.00 -2.08 -3.01
N ASP A 29 -13.60 -1.92 -4.18
CA ASP A 29 -14.72 -2.75 -4.59
C ASP A 29 -14.29 -4.22 -4.76
N TYR A 30 -15.29 -5.11 -4.85
CA TYR A 30 -15.06 -6.53 -5.08
C TYR A 30 -14.58 -6.81 -6.52
N GLY A 31 -13.44 -7.49 -6.65
CA GLY A 31 -12.87 -7.93 -7.93
C GLY A 31 -12.23 -9.31 -7.86
N HIS A 32 -11.90 -9.92 -9.00
CA HIS A 32 -11.16 -11.18 -9.04
C HIS A 32 -9.65 -10.92 -9.01
N VAL A 33 -8.92 -11.78 -8.33
CA VAL A 33 -7.45 -11.74 -8.33
C VAL A 33 -6.93 -12.22 -9.68
N THR A 34 -6.33 -11.32 -10.47
CA THR A 34 -5.88 -11.61 -11.84
C THR A 34 -4.46 -12.17 -11.87
N SER A 35 -3.57 -11.64 -11.03
CA SER A 35 -2.17 -12.06 -10.94
C SER A 35 -1.67 -11.94 -9.51
N VAL A 36 -0.77 -12.86 -9.12
CA VAL A 36 -0.05 -12.85 -7.85
C VAL A 36 1.41 -13.07 -8.15
N ILE A 37 2.28 -12.17 -7.69
CA ILE A 37 3.71 -12.21 -7.92
C ILE A 37 4.39 -12.18 -6.55
N VAL A 38 5.03 -13.29 -6.20
CA VAL A 38 5.75 -13.44 -4.95
C VAL A 38 7.10 -12.76 -5.08
N MET A 39 7.39 -11.80 -4.20
CA MET A 39 8.70 -11.17 -4.13
C MET A 39 9.61 -12.07 -3.29
N GLY A 40 10.80 -12.33 -3.80
CA GLY A 40 11.70 -13.30 -3.19
C GLY A 40 12.10 -12.92 -1.77
N GLN A 41 11.72 -13.75 -0.80
CA GLN A 41 12.46 -13.95 0.43
C GLN A 41 12.26 -15.32 1.09
N LEU A 42 12.81 -16.36 0.49
CA LEU A 42 13.59 -17.32 1.28
C LEU A 42 15.08 -16.90 1.35
N TRP A 43 15.48 -15.79 0.70
CA TRP A 43 16.88 -15.40 0.47
C TRP A 43 17.08 -13.88 0.65
N GLN A 44 17.64 -13.48 1.79
CA GLN A 44 18.43 -12.25 2.09
C GLN A 44 18.23 -10.95 1.25
N ASN A 45 17.07 -10.29 1.34
CA ASN A 45 16.87 -8.89 0.92
C ASN A 45 16.26 -8.06 2.08
N PRO A 46 16.64 -6.78 2.32
CA PRO A 46 16.00 -5.92 3.33
C PRO A 46 14.48 -5.74 3.20
N ASN A 47 13.88 -5.91 2.02
CA ASN A 47 12.42 -5.75 1.76
C ASN A 47 11.61 -7.02 2.08
N ARG A 48 11.83 -7.57 3.28
CA ARG A 48 11.52 -8.94 3.68
C ARG A 48 10.08 -9.44 3.41
N GLY A 49 9.93 -10.52 2.62
CA GLY A 49 8.84 -11.51 2.74
C GLY A 49 7.55 -11.28 1.96
N GLY A 50 7.41 -10.17 1.24
CA GLY A 50 6.12 -9.79 0.65
C GLY A 50 5.74 -10.46 -0.66
N PHE A 51 4.53 -10.18 -1.12
CA PHE A 51 4.09 -10.42 -2.49
C PHE A 51 3.19 -9.28 -2.92
N PHE A 52 3.08 -9.07 -4.22
CA PHE A 52 2.07 -8.16 -4.78
C PHE A 52 1.13 -8.88 -5.71
N PHE A 53 -0.03 -8.29 -5.91
CA PHE A 53 -1.08 -8.88 -6.73
C PHE A 53 -1.96 -7.78 -7.34
N TYR A 54 -2.78 -8.20 -8.30
CA TYR A 54 -3.66 -7.35 -9.07
C TYR A 54 -5.09 -7.89 -9.00
N THR A 55 -6.05 -6.98 -9.10
CA THR A 55 -7.47 -7.32 -9.26
C THR A 55 -8.03 -6.74 -10.55
N ASP A 56 -9.08 -7.34 -11.11
CA ASP A 56 -9.77 -6.81 -12.30
C ASP A 56 -10.50 -5.49 -12.04
N ASN A 57 -10.86 -5.22 -10.78
CA ASN A 57 -11.52 -4.00 -10.33
C ASN A 57 -10.62 -3.16 -9.40
N GLN A 58 -9.39 -2.92 -9.83
CA GLN A 58 -8.41 -2.17 -9.04
C GLN A 58 -8.73 -0.66 -9.04
N PRO A 59 -8.60 0.04 -7.89
CA PRO A 59 -8.75 1.49 -7.84
C PRO A 59 -7.79 2.19 -8.80
N ALA A 60 -8.26 3.23 -9.48
CA ALA A 60 -7.51 3.90 -10.55
C ALA A 60 -6.19 4.53 -10.08
N GLU A 61 -6.11 4.92 -8.81
CA GLU A 61 -4.92 5.50 -8.19
C GLU A 61 -3.90 4.46 -7.72
N ILE A 62 -4.24 3.17 -7.76
CA ILE A 62 -3.37 2.07 -7.30
C ILE A 62 -2.90 1.25 -8.51
N SER A 63 -1.60 1.04 -8.62
CA SER A 63 -0.97 0.22 -9.67
C SER A 63 -0.90 -1.26 -9.29
N TYR A 64 -0.74 -1.58 -8.00
CA TYR A 64 -0.86 -2.94 -7.47
C TYR A 64 -1.11 -2.93 -5.97
N PHE A 65 -1.62 -4.03 -5.44
CA PHE A 65 -1.67 -4.28 -4.01
C PHE A 65 -0.43 -5.01 -3.56
N ILE A 66 0.13 -4.63 -2.42
CA ILE A 66 1.31 -5.25 -1.84
C ILE A 66 1.06 -5.66 -0.40
N VAL A 67 1.44 -6.90 -0.08
CA VAL A 67 1.43 -7.41 1.29
C VAL A 67 2.85 -7.31 1.82
N ARG A 68 3.04 -6.46 2.81
CA ARG A 68 4.25 -6.41 3.65
C ARG A 68 3.84 -6.93 5.03
N GLY A 69 4.63 -7.84 5.58
CA GLY A 69 4.29 -8.46 6.85
C GLY A 69 5.52 -8.59 7.74
N ASN A 70 5.31 -8.38 9.04
CA ASN A 70 6.36 -8.58 10.04
C ASN A 70 6.58 -10.07 10.37
N THR A 71 5.64 -10.94 9.97
CA THR A 71 5.69 -12.38 10.24
C THR A 71 5.33 -13.21 9.01
N GLU A 72 6.01 -14.34 8.83
CA GLU A 72 5.74 -15.30 7.74
C GLU A 72 4.31 -15.84 7.80
N THR A 73 3.76 -16.05 9.01
CA THR A 73 2.40 -16.55 9.20
C THR A 73 1.35 -15.62 8.59
N TYR A 74 1.50 -14.30 8.79
CA TYR A 74 0.56 -13.33 8.23
C TYR A 74 0.60 -13.32 6.69
N ILE A 75 1.81 -13.30 6.13
CA ILE A 75 2.05 -13.30 4.69
C ILE A 75 1.49 -14.59 4.06
N ASN A 76 1.85 -15.75 4.61
CA ASN A 76 1.41 -17.05 4.10
C ASN A 76 -0.11 -17.20 4.17
N ARG A 77 -0.75 -16.69 5.24
CA ARG A 77 -2.21 -16.70 5.36
C ARG A 77 -2.85 -15.89 4.24
N LEU A 78 -2.42 -14.64 4.04
CA LEU A 78 -2.99 -13.80 2.98
C LEU A 78 -2.71 -14.35 1.58
N LEU A 79 -1.52 -14.90 1.34
CA LEU A 79 -1.17 -15.55 0.09
C LEU A 79 -2.11 -16.74 -0.19
N ALA A 80 -2.31 -17.62 0.80
CA ALA A 80 -3.22 -18.75 0.69
C ALA A 80 -4.67 -18.31 0.44
N THR A 81 -5.14 -17.27 1.15
CA THR A 81 -6.47 -16.67 0.96
C THR A 81 -6.67 -16.19 -0.48
N LEU A 82 -5.72 -15.44 -1.04
CA LEU A 82 -5.82 -14.90 -2.40
C LEU A 82 -5.70 -15.99 -3.47
N LEU A 83 -4.81 -16.97 -3.29
CA LEU A 83 -4.69 -18.11 -4.20
C LEU A 83 -5.95 -19.00 -4.19
N SER A 84 -6.57 -19.20 -3.03
CA SER A 84 -7.84 -19.92 -2.90
C SER A 84 -8.97 -19.15 -3.58
N ALA A 85 -9.09 -17.84 -3.35
CA ALA A 85 -10.09 -17.02 -4.02
C ALA A 85 -9.93 -17.07 -5.55
N LYS A 86 -8.67 -16.99 -6.03
CA LYS A 86 -8.36 -17.11 -7.46
C LYS A 86 -8.76 -18.49 -8.03
N SER A 87 -8.40 -19.58 -7.35
CA SER A 87 -8.69 -20.94 -7.84
C SER A 87 -10.19 -21.26 -7.84
N MET A 88 -10.94 -20.67 -6.91
CA MET A 88 -12.40 -20.82 -6.79
C MET A 88 -13.19 -19.78 -7.59
N ASN A 89 -12.52 -18.89 -8.34
CA ASN A 89 -13.13 -17.78 -9.06
C ASN A 89 -14.04 -16.90 -8.17
N GLN A 90 -13.61 -16.65 -6.93
CA GLN A 90 -14.29 -15.78 -5.98
C GLN A 90 -13.79 -14.35 -6.09
N LYS A 91 -14.66 -13.41 -5.70
CA LYS A 91 -14.31 -11.99 -5.63
C LYS A 91 -13.73 -11.64 -4.26
N VAL A 92 -12.75 -10.75 -4.27
CA VAL A 92 -12.11 -10.19 -3.08
C VAL A 92 -12.29 -8.68 -3.02
N ALA A 93 -12.46 -8.15 -1.81
CA ALA A 93 -12.35 -6.72 -1.51
C ALA A 93 -11.14 -6.52 -0.60
N ILE A 94 -10.36 -5.47 -0.89
CA ILE A 94 -9.08 -5.20 -0.25
C ILE A 94 -9.20 -3.93 0.59
N ASN A 95 -8.91 -4.01 1.88
CA ASN A 95 -8.67 -2.81 2.69
C ASN A 95 -7.18 -2.51 2.64
N TYR A 96 -6.80 -1.31 2.23
CA TYR A 96 -5.42 -0.93 1.94
C TYR A 96 -5.08 0.49 2.41
N ARG A 97 -3.79 0.75 2.63
CA ARG A 97 -3.22 2.09 2.79
C ARG A 97 -2.62 2.54 1.46
N PRO A 98 -3.09 3.63 0.84
CA PRO A 98 -2.49 4.14 -0.38
C PRO A 98 -1.15 4.81 -0.10
N THR A 99 -0.12 4.50 -0.88
CA THR A 99 1.14 5.24 -0.83
C THR A 99 1.00 6.51 -1.68
N SER A 100 1.20 7.68 -1.09
CA SER A 100 1.14 8.98 -1.79
C SER A 100 2.41 9.30 -2.60
N ILE A 101 3.48 8.54 -2.37
CA ILE A 101 4.75 8.64 -3.10
C ILE A 101 4.89 7.38 -3.95
N PRO A 102 5.05 7.49 -5.28
CA PRO A 102 5.25 6.31 -6.11
C PRO A 102 6.58 5.63 -5.77
N ASP A 103 6.67 4.33 -6.01
CA ASP A 103 7.94 3.60 -5.88
C ASP A 103 9.02 4.28 -6.75
N PRO A 104 10.19 4.64 -6.18
CA PRO A 104 11.17 5.46 -6.86
C PRO A 104 11.86 4.75 -8.03
N ASN A 105 11.77 3.42 -8.13
CA ASN A 105 12.39 2.63 -9.17
C ASN A 105 11.44 2.38 -10.34
N THR A 106 10.14 2.33 -10.08
CA THR A 106 9.11 1.94 -11.06
C THR A 106 8.13 3.06 -11.40
N GLY A 107 8.01 4.09 -10.56
CA GLY A 107 7.01 5.15 -10.70
C GLY A 107 5.58 4.70 -10.41
N LEU A 108 5.40 3.48 -9.89
CA LEU A 108 4.08 2.88 -9.64
C LEU A 108 3.55 3.22 -8.24
N PHE A 109 2.22 3.32 -8.12
CA PHE A 109 1.55 3.59 -6.85
C PHE A 109 1.09 2.29 -6.19
N GLU A 110 1.35 2.16 -4.90
CA GLU A 110 1.07 0.94 -4.16
C GLU A 110 -0.13 1.09 -3.23
N GLY A 111 -0.90 0.02 -3.06
CA GLY A 111 -1.84 -0.14 -1.95
C GLY A 111 -1.30 -1.18 -0.97
N GLU A 112 -0.79 -0.75 0.18
CA GLU A 112 -0.34 -1.68 1.22
C GLU A 112 -1.55 -2.34 1.88
N VAL A 113 -1.62 -3.67 1.81
CA VAL A 113 -2.80 -4.42 2.27
C VAL A 113 -2.86 -4.50 3.79
N VAL A 114 -4.03 -4.16 4.32
CA VAL A 114 -4.38 -4.32 5.74
C VAL A 114 -5.18 -5.61 5.94
N SER A 115 -6.20 -5.85 5.10
CA SER A 115 -7.04 -7.05 5.16
C SER A 115 -7.71 -7.37 3.82
N VAL A 116 -8.19 -8.61 3.70
CA VAL A 116 -8.87 -9.15 2.51
C VAL A 116 -10.20 -9.78 2.94
N SER A 117 -11.28 -9.45 2.24
CA SER A 117 -12.59 -10.07 2.40
C SER A 117 -12.95 -10.88 1.15
N ILE A 118 -13.47 -12.10 1.30
CA ILE A 118 -13.92 -12.96 0.19
C ILE A 118 -15.45 -12.96 0.14
N LYS A 119 -16.00 -13.00 -1.08
CA LYS A 119 -17.44 -13.19 -1.32
C LYS A 119 -17.75 -14.63 -1.75
#